data_AF-A0A915EJT1-F1
#
_entry.id   AF-A0A915EJT1-F1
#
_cell.length_a   1.000
_cell.length_b   1.000
_cell.length_c   1.000
_cell.angle_alpha   90.00
_cell.angle_beta   90.00
_cell.angle_gamma   90.00
#
_symmetry.space_group_name_H-M   'P 1'
#
loop_
_entity.id
_entity.type
_entity.pdbx_description
1 polymer ?
#
loop_
_entity_poly.entity_id
_entity_poly.type
_entity_poly.pdbx_seq_one_letter_code
_entity_poly.pdbx_strand_id
1 'polypeptide(L)' 'MMNEHQFNKGANNQPSEHLMLCMECGRYPRDIVMMPCLHCTHCSRCGDHLPACKVCSRNIYSKLHILFENSVK' A
#
# COMPACT_ATOMS: atom_id res chain seq x y z
N MET A 1 -35.31 -18.42 -20.45
CA MET A 1 -34.03 -18.34 -21.20
C MET A 1 -33.00 -17.76 -20.25
N MET A 2 -32.14 -18.60 -19.69
CA MET A 2 -31.07 -18.22 -18.76
C MET A 2 -29.76 -18.27 -19.55
N ASN A 3 -28.99 -17.19 -19.58
CA ASN A 3 -27.63 -17.20 -20.13
C ASN A 3 -26.66 -16.71 -19.05
N GLU A 4 -26.10 -17.66 -18.32
CA GLU A 4 -24.97 -17.48 -17.43
C GLU A 4 -23.69 -17.40 -18.27
N HIS A 5 -23.18 -16.19 -18.48
CA HIS A 5 -21.83 -16.02 -19.02
C HIS A 5 -20.82 -16.15 -17.89
N GLN A 6 -20.01 -17.20 -18.04
CA GLN A 6 -19.04 -17.73 -17.09
C GLN A 6 -17.83 -16.79 -16.99
N PHE A 7 -17.56 -16.29 -15.78
CA PHE A 7 -16.33 -15.57 -15.46
C PHE A 7 -15.16 -16.56 -15.40
N ASN A 8 -14.17 -16.32 -16.27
CA ASN A 8 -13.00 -17.17 -16.46
C ASN A 8 -12.07 -17.14 -15.23
N LYS A 9 -11.84 -18.31 -14.63
CA LYS A 9 -10.92 -18.54 -13.52
C LYS A 9 -9.48 -18.56 -14.04
N GLY A 10 -8.68 -17.60 -13.61
CA GLY A 10 -7.23 -17.57 -13.81
C GLY A 10 -6.50 -17.00 -12.60
N ALA A 11 -6.76 -17.54 -11.41
CA ALA A 11 -6.05 -17.16 -10.20
C ALA A 11 -4.72 -17.93 -10.11
N ASN A 12 -3.66 -17.34 -10.66
CA ASN A 12 -2.29 -17.75 -10.39
C ASN A 12 -1.93 -17.31 -8.95
N ASN A 13 -2.25 -18.14 -7.95
CA ASN A 13 -1.92 -17.91 -6.54
C ASN A 13 -0.44 -18.24 -6.26
N GLN A 14 0.47 -17.50 -6.91
CA GLN A 14 1.76 -17.25 -6.29
C GLN A 14 1.50 -16.14 -5.27
N PRO A 15 1.84 -16.29 -3.98
CA PRO A 15 1.99 -15.12 -3.13
C PRO A 15 3.24 -14.40 -3.66
N SER A 16 3.07 -13.64 -4.74
CA SER A 16 4.05 -12.63 -5.07
C SER A 16 4.25 -11.88 -3.77
N GLU A 17 5.50 -11.69 -3.35
CA GLU A 17 5.86 -10.65 -2.40
C GLU A 17 5.30 -9.35 -2.98
N HIS A 18 4.02 -9.12 -2.71
CA HIS A 18 3.26 -8.06 -3.29
C HIS A 18 3.86 -6.87 -2.60
N LEU A 19 4.82 -6.23 -3.26
CA LEU A 19 5.29 -4.90 -2.92
C LEU A 19 4.03 -4.15 -2.54
N MET A 20 3.86 -3.88 -1.24
CA MET A 20 2.61 -3.34 -0.75
C MET A 20 2.52 -1.95 -1.37
N LEU A 21 1.80 -1.83 -2.48
CA LEU A 21 1.78 -0.62 -3.29
C LEU A 21 1.03 0.47 -2.54
N CYS A 22 1.44 1.71 -2.76
CA CYS A 22 0.78 2.89 -2.23
C CYS A 22 -0.71 2.86 -2.59
N MET A 23 -1.58 3.05 -1.60
CA MET A 23 -3.02 3.01 -1.79
C MET A 23 -3.55 4.19 -2.63
N GLU A 24 -2.81 5.29 -2.68
CA GLU A 24 -3.18 6.49 -3.44
C GLU A 24 -2.81 6.36 -4.92
N CYS A 25 -1.57 6.02 -5.24
CA CYS A 25 -1.12 5.97 -6.64
C CYS A 25 -1.13 4.58 -7.26
N GLY A 26 -1.07 3.50 -6.47
CA GLY A 26 -0.93 2.14 -6.96
C GLY A 26 0.35 1.88 -7.79
N ARG A 27 1.34 2.79 -7.74
CA ARG A 27 2.55 2.75 -8.60
C ARG A 27 3.83 2.46 -7.85
N TYR A 28 4.01 3.08 -6.68
CA TYR A 28 5.24 2.98 -5.89
C TYR A 28 5.00 2.13 -4.64
N PRO A 29 6.02 1.42 -4.13
CA PRO A 29 5.95 0.74 -2.85
C PRO A 29 5.64 1.73 -1.72
N ARG A 30 4.96 1.25 -0.68
CA ARG A 30 4.84 1.99 0.58
C ARG A 30 6.21 2.05 1.24
N ASP A 31 6.68 3.26 1.49
CA ASP A 31 7.99 3.56 2.06
C ASP A 31 7.88 4.56 3.21
N ILE A 32 6.66 4.89 3.68
CA ILE A 32 6.46 5.81 4.81
C ILE A 32 5.50 5.26 5.87
N VAL A 33 5.89 5.44 7.14
CA VAL A 33 5.05 5.19 8.33
C VAL A 33 4.56 6.51 8.88
N MET A 34 3.23 6.63 9.08
CA MET A 34 2.60 7.85 9.59
C MET A 34 2.55 7.87 11.12
N MET A 35 3.24 8.81 11.76
CA MET A 35 3.24 8.95 13.22
C MET A 35 2.11 9.89 13.69
N PRO A 36 1.37 9.53 14.76
CA PRO A 36 1.70 8.49 15.74
C PRO A 36 0.90 7.18 15.51
N CYS A 37 0.15 7.06 14.42
CA CYS A 37 -0.76 5.93 14.20
C CYS A 37 -0.11 4.67 13.62
N LEU A 38 1.13 4.76 13.14
CA LEU A 38 1.94 3.69 12.57
C LEU A 38 1.40 3.05 11.28
N HIS A 39 0.36 3.59 10.65
CA HIS A 39 -0.13 3.07 9.38
C HIS A 39 0.85 3.35 8.23
N CYS A 40 1.28 2.28 7.57
CA CYS A 40 2.09 2.30 6.35
C CYS A 40 1.21 2.01 5.14
N THR A 41 0.78 3.06 4.43
CA THR A 41 -0.23 2.95 3.37
C THR A 41 0.09 3.77 2.12
N HIS A 42 1.04 4.69 2.21
CA HIS A 42 1.40 5.59 1.11
C HIS A 42 2.88 5.46 0.78
N CYS A 43 3.23 5.83 -0.45
CA CYS A 43 4.61 6.18 -0.77
C CYS A 43 4.89 7.62 -0.31
N SER A 44 6.17 7.97 -0.22
CA SER A 44 6.69 9.26 0.21
C SER A 44 6.11 10.39 -0.62
N ARG A 45 6.01 10.21 -1.95
CA ARG A 45 5.44 11.20 -2.87
C ARG A 45 3.98 11.52 -2.58
N CYS A 46 3.15 10.50 -2.37
CA CYS A 46 1.72 10.69 -2.12
C CYS A 46 1.44 11.10 -0.67
N GLY A 47 2.27 10.66 0.27
CA GLY A 47 2.06 10.94 1.68
C GLY A 47 2.62 12.26 2.16
N ASP A 48 3.45 12.96 1.36
CA ASP A 48 4.17 14.13 1.85
C ASP A 48 3.24 15.28 2.27
N HIS A 49 2.12 15.44 1.58
CA HIS A 49 1.15 16.51 1.85
C HIS A 49 -0.07 16.07 2.67
N LEU A 50 -0.08 14.83 3.17
CA LEU A 50 -1.22 14.34 3.96
C LEU A 50 -1.22 14.98 5.36
N PRO A 51 -2.31 15.70 5.74
CA PRO A 51 -2.43 16.25 7.09
C PRO A 51 -2.87 15.19 8.11
N ALA A 52 -3.54 14.13 7.66
CA ALA A 52 -4.10 13.08 8.50
C ALA A 52 -4.02 11.70 7.82
N CYS A 53 -3.93 10.66 8.63
CA CYS A 53 -3.94 9.27 8.17
C CYS A 53 -5.27 8.92 7.52
N LYS A 54 -5.25 8.38 6.31
CA LYS A 54 -6.47 7.95 5.59
C LYS A 54 -7.16 6.73 6.21
N VAL A 55 -6.49 5.99 7.10
CA VAL A 55 -7.05 4.80 7.76
C VAL A 55 -7.81 5.15 9.03
N CYS A 56 -7.22 6.00 9.88
CA CYS A 56 -7.76 6.29 11.21
C CYS A 56 -8.09 7.76 11.45
N SER A 57 -7.93 8.62 10.44
CA SER A 57 -8.19 10.06 10.47
C SER A 57 -7.39 10.84 11.52
N ARG A 58 -6.36 10.23 12.13
CA ARG A 58 -5.48 10.90 13.09
C ARG A 58 -4.48 11.81 12.38
N ASN A 59 -4.24 12.99 12.93
CA ASN A 59 -3.22 13.94 12.42
C ASN A 59 -1.84 13.29 12.33
N ILE A 60 -1.13 13.59 11.25
CA ILE A 60 0.24 13.13 11.01
C ILE A 60 1.20 14.20 11.53
N TYR A 61 1.96 13.87 12.57
CA TYR A 61 2.96 14.79 13.14
C TYR A 61 4.35 14.57 12.55
N SER A 62 4.66 13.36 12.14
CA SER A 62 5.93 13.02 11.49
C SER A 62 5.78 11.75 10.65
N LYS A 63 6.76 11.50 9.78
CA LYS A 63 6.82 10.34 8.89
C LYS A 63 8.19 9.70 9.01
N LEU A 64 8.23 8.38 9.09
CA LEU A 64 9.47 7.60 9.04
C LEU A 64 9.59 6.93 7.67
N HIS A 65 10.72 7.11 7.01
CA HIS A 65 10.99 6.46 5.73
C HIS A 65 11.55 5.05 5.97
N ILE A 66 10.98 4.06 5.30
CA ILE A 66 11.44 2.68 5.33
C ILE A 66 12.37 2.47 4.13
N LEU A 67 13.59 2.04 4.41
CA LEU A 67 14.53 1.56 3.39
C LEU A 67 14.47 0.03 3.40
N PHE A 68 14.17 -0.57 2.26
CA PHE A 68 14.23 -2.02 2.10
C PHE A 68 15.65 -2.37 1.63
N GLU A 69 16.48 -2.89 2.53
CA GLU A 69 17.73 -3.54 2.13
C GLU A 69 17.42 -4.98 1.75
N ASN A 70 17.68 -5.33 0.48
CA ASN A 70 17.54 -6.68 -0.04
C ASN A 70 18.53 -7.60 0.69
N SER A 71 18.11 -8.23 1.78
CA SER A 71 18.87 -9.30 2.44
C SER A 71 18.77 -10.57 1.60
N VAL A 72 19.56 -10.63 0.53
CA VAL A 72 19.80 -11.87 -0.20
C VAL A 72 20.60 -12.79 0.72
N LYS A 73 19.99 -13.90 1.15
CA LYS A 73 20.69 -15.07 1.70
C LYS A 73 20.41 -16.26 0.82
#